data_AF-A0A850C7X2-F1
#
_entry.id   AF-A0A850C7X2-F1
#
_cell.length_a   1.000
_cell.length_b   1.000
_cell.length_c   1.000
_cell.angle_alpha   90.00
_cell.angle_beta   90.00
_cell.angle_gamma   90.00
#
_symmetry.space_group_name_H-M   'P 1'
#
loop_
_entity.id
_entity.type
_entity.pdbx_description
1 polymer ?
#
loop_
_entity_poly.entity_id
_entity_poly.type
_entity_poly.pdbx_seq_one_letter_code
_entity_poly.pdbx_strand_id
1 'polypeptide(L)'
;MTKLFQETIEHLLKSCHLLDAFQAREDFHVRFDMPPYQPLVIERHGELISVAHYFEQNGDLIADPDVELHYPSWTPTAITQAYFGYRSKFIERDGKILVDTRFHREVSSFLALWARNIKAQGWAEKGQVRDDGRG
;
A
#
# COMPACT_ATOMS: atom_id res chain seq x y z
N MET A 1 -2.00 -15.27 -2.94
CA MET A 1 -2.48 -15.13 -1.54
C MET A 1 -2.22 -13.71 -1.09
N THR A 2 -3.10 -12.77 -1.45
CA THR A 2 -3.07 -11.36 -1.01
C THR A 2 -4.02 -11.11 0.17
N LYS A 3 -4.85 -12.10 0.50
CA LYS A 3 -5.89 -12.03 1.54
C LYS A 3 -5.37 -11.57 2.91
N LEU A 4 -4.21 -12.06 3.35
CA LEU A 4 -3.62 -11.63 4.63
C LEU A 4 -3.29 -10.13 4.65
N PHE A 5 -2.80 -9.59 3.54
CA PHE A 5 -2.48 -8.17 3.44
C PHE A 5 -3.75 -7.33 3.43
N GLN A 6 -4.74 -7.71 2.60
CA GLN A 6 -6.08 -7.10 2.62
C GLN A 6 -6.66 -7.07 4.03
N GLU A 7 -6.77 -8.22 4.71
CA GLU A 7 -7.33 -8.31 6.06
C GLU A 7 -6.57 -7.44 7.06
N THR A 8 -5.24 -7.30 6.90
CA THR A 8 -4.41 -6.47 7.77
C THR A 8 -4.70 -4.99 7.57
N ILE A 9 -4.75 -4.52 6.32
CA ILE A 9 -5.03 -3.12 6.01
C ILE A 9 -6.48 -2.76 6.37
N GLU A 10 -7.44 -3.62 6.05
CA GLU A 10 -8.84 -3.42 6.43
C GLU A 10 -9.02 -3.41 7.95
N HIS A 11 -8.28 -4.25 8.69
CA HIS A 11 -8.30 -4.23 10.15
C HIS A 11 -7.73 -2.92 10.73
N LEU A 12 -6.63 -2.43 10.19
CA LEU A 12 -6.06 -1.12 10.55
C LEU A 12 -7.06 0.01 10.28
N LEU A 13 -7.62 0.08 9.08
CA LEU A 13 -8.63 1.10 8.74
C LEU A 13 -9.87 0.99 9.64
N LYS A 14 -10.26 -0.24 10.02
CA LYS A 14 -11.39 -0.46 10.93
C LYS A 14 -11.09 0.00 12.34
N SER A 15 -9.87 -0.16 12.85
CA SER A 15 -9.51 0.26 14.21
C SER A 15 -9.57 1.78 14.40
N CYS A 16 -9.48 2.55 13.32
CA CYS A 16 -9.64 4.00 13.31
C CYS A 16 -10.94 4.49 12.63
N HIS A 17 -11.94 3.61 12.43
CA HIS A 17 -13.25 3.95 11.85
C HIS A 17 -13.22 4.49 10.40
N LEU A 18 -12.19 4.16 9.61
CA LEU A 18 -12.00 4.62 8.24
C LEU A 18 -12.36 3.57 7.18
N LEU A 19 -12.62 2.32 7.56
CA LEU A 19 -12.89 1.24 6.59
C LEU A 19 -14.10 1.53 5.69
N ASP A 20 -15.20 2.01 6.27
CA ASP A 20 -16.42 2.32 5.50
C ASP A 20 -16.16 3.46 4.50
N ALA A 21 -15.39 4.48 4.90
CA ALA A 21 -15.01 5.58 4.02
C ALA A 21 -14.12 5.10 2.86
N PHE A 22 -13.12 4.26 3.15
CA PHE A 22 -12.26 3.65 2.13
C PHE A 22 -13.04 2.80 1.12
N GLN A 23 -14.06 2.07 1.57
CA GLN A 23 -14.87 1.21 0.71
C GLN A 23 -15.88 2.00 -0.13
N ALA A 24 -16.51 3.03 0.45
CA ALA A 24 -17.60 3.77 -0.18
C ALA A 24 -17.16 4.89 -1.14
N ARG A 25 -15.97 5.48 -0.95
CA ARG A 25 -15.49 6.61 -1.75
C ARG A 25 -14.65 6.14 -2.93
N GLU A 26 -14.68 6.91 -4.02
CA GLU A 26 -13.77 6.71 -5.16
C GLU A 26 -12.37 7.25 -4.84
N ASP A 27 -12.28 8.33 -4.07
CA ASP A 27 -11.04 8.91 -3.58
C ASP A 27 -10.95 8.81 -2.06
N PHE A 28 -9.82 8.29 -1.57
CA PHE A 28 -9.54 8.16 -0.15
C PHE A 28 -8.04 8.35 0.09
N HIS A 29 -7.71 9.07 1.16
CA HIS A 29 -6.35 9.23 1.64
C HIS A 29 -6.34 9.12 3.16
N VAL A 30 -5.35 8.41 3.69
CA VAL A 30 -5.02 8.47 5.11
C VAL A 30 -3.52 8.26 5.31
N ARG A 31 -2.96 9.03 6.22
CA ARG A 31 -1.62 8.84 6.74
C ARG A 31 -1.65 8.41 8.20
N PHE A 32 -0.84 7.42 8.54
CA PHE A 32 -0.58 6.97 9.90
C PHE A 32 0.86 7.29 10.29
N ASP A 33 1.05 7.95 11.43
CA ASP A 33 2.37 8.14 12.05
C ASP A 33 2.54 7.18 13.26
N MET A 34 3.71 6.56 13.38
CA MET A 34 4.05 5.69 14.52
C MET A 34 5.58 5.60 14.74
N PRO A 35 6.23 6.60 15.38
CA PRO A 35 7.65 6.53 15.67
C PRO A 35 8.04 5.27 16.48
N PRO A 36 9.18 4.63 16.20
CA PRO A 36 10.25 5.04 15.29
C PRO A 36 10.06 4.58 13.83
N TYR A 37 8.89 4.05 13.47
CA TYR A 37 8.62 3.59 12.12
C TYR A 37 8.36 4.75 11.17
N GLN A 38 8.66 4.52 9.90
CA GLN A 38 8.30 5.44 8.84
C GLN A 38 6.77 5.49 8.70
N PRO A 39 6.19 6.66 8.42
CA PRO A 39 4.77 6.83 8.18
C PRO A 39 4.20 5.81 7.20
N LEU A 40 3.01 5.30 7.47
CA LEU A 40 2.26 4.40 6.59
C LEU A 40 1.12 5.19 5.95
N VAL A 41 1.07 5.24 4.63
CA VAL A 41 0.04 5.93 3.86
C VAL A 41 -0.78 4.91 3.10
N ILE A 42 -2.10 5.08 3.12
CA ILE A 42 -3.06 4.27 2.34
C ILE A 42 -3.91 5.22 1.53
N GLU A 43 -3.90 5.02 0.21
CA GLU A 43 -4.64 5.81 -0.76
C GLU A 43 -5.52 4.93 -1.64
N ARG A 44 -6.61 5.50 -2.14
CA ARG A 44 -7.43 4.92 -3.19
C ARG A 44 -7.84 6.00 -4.17
N HIS A 45 -7.73 5.68 -5.46
CA HIS A 45 -8.21 6.48 -6.59
C HIS A 45 -8.94 5.57 -7.57
N GLY A 46 -10.27 5.57 -7.51
CA GLY A 46 -11.14 4.67 -8.26
C GLY A 46 -10.86 3.19 -7.95
N GLU A 47 -10.26 2.49 -8.91
CA GLU A 47 -9.87 1.07 -8.81
C GLU A 47 -8.41 0.86 -8.39
N LEU A 48 -7.64 1.92 -8.14
CA LEU A 48 -6.25 1.81 -7.69
C LEU A 48 -6.15 2.04 -6.18
N ILE A 49 -5.51 1.11 -5.48
CA ILE A 49 -5.10 1.24 -4.07
C ILE A 49 -3.58 1.45 -4.07
N SER A 50 -3.06 2.44 -3.35
CA SER A 50 -1.65 2.50 -2.99
C SER A 50 -1.50 2.32 -1.48
N VAL A 51 -0.50 1.52 -1.07
CA VAL A 51 -0.07 1.41 0.31
C VAL A 51 1.44 1.63 0.32
N ALA A 52 1.90 2.63 1.07
CA ALA A 52 3.29 3.05 1.04
C ALA A 52 3.85 3.41 2.42
N HIS A 53 5.13 3.13 2.63
CA HIS A 53 5.92 3.82 3.64
C HIS A 53 6.73 4.94 3.01
N TYR A 54 6.83 6.09 3.67
CA TYR A 54 7.66 7.21 3.21
C TYR A 54 8.76 7.52 4.22
N PHE A 55 9.99 7.67 3.75
CA PHE A 55 11.09 8.26 4.52
C PHE A 55 11.56 9.56 3.88
N GLU A 56 12.21 10.42 4.65
CA GLU A 56 12.80 11.65 4.14
C GLU A 56 14.29 11.43 3.81
N GLN A 57 14.71 11.88 2.63
CA GLN A 57 16.11 11.93 2.24
C GLN A 57 16.37 13.25 1.51
N ASN A 58 17.31 14.05 2.04
CA ASN A 58 17.65 15.38 1.50
C ASN A 58 16.44 16.33 1.36
N GLY A 59 15.42 16.18 2.20
CA GLY A 59 14.18 16.97 2.15
C GLY A 59 13.10 16.42 1.22
N ASP A 60 13.40 15.36 0.46
CA ASP A 60 12.43 14.68 -0.40
C ASP A 60 11.80 13.48 0.32
N LEU A 61 10.48 13.31 0.16
CA LEU A 61 9.79 12.11 0.59
C LEU A 61 10.00 11.00 -0.45
N ILE A 62 10.62 9.90 -0.01
CA ILE A 62 10.89 8.72 -0.83
C ILE A 62 10.04 7.57 -0.33
N ALA A 63 9.29 6.94 -1.25
CA ALA A 63 8.52 5.74 -0.95
C ALA A 63 9.42 4.50 -0.88
N ASP A 64 9.32 3.72 0.19
CA ASP A 64 9.91 2.38 0.29
C ASP A 64 9.27 1.52 1.39
N PRO A 65 8.49 0.48 1.04
CA PRO A 65 7.92 0.22 -0.29
C PRO A 65 6.74 1.16 -0.60
N ASP A 66 6.34 1.21 -1.87
CA ASP A 66 4.98 1.58 -2.33
C ASP A 66 4.43 0.43 -3.18
N VAL A 67 3.26 -0.11 -2.81
CA VAL A 67 2.59 -1.17 -3.55
C VAL A 67 1.26 -0.68 -4.07
N GLU A 68 1.06 -0.84 -5.38
CA GLU A 68 -0.21 -0.59 -6.05
C GLU A 68 -1.00 -1.90 -6.18
N LEU A 69 -2.31 -1.83 -5.90
CA LEU A 69 -3.23 -2.95 -6.03
C LEU A 69 -4.54 -2.53 -6.70
N HIS A 70 -5.18 -3.47 -7.38
CA HIS A 70 -6.51 -3.27 -7.94
C HIS A 70 -7.60 -3.44 -6.86
N TYR A 71 -8.46 -2.44 -6.68
CA TYR A 71 -9.71 -2.52 -5.91
C TYR A 71 -10.85 -3.08 -6.77
N PRO A 72 -11.71 -4.00 -6.28
CA PRO A 72 -11.74 -4.56 -4.92
C PRO A 72 -10.95 -5.87 -4.76
N SER A 73 -10.21 -6.29 -5.80
CA SER A 73 -9.58 -7.63 -5.83
C SER A 73 -8.32 -7.75 -4.98
N TRP A 74 -7.73 -6.63 -4.55
CA TRP A 74 -6.43 -6.55 -3.89
C TRP A 74 -5.32 -7.30 -4.64
N THR A 75 -5.44 -7.36 -5.97
CA THR A 75 -4.41 -7.96 -6.83
C THR A 75 -3.30 -6.94 -7.04
N PRO A 76 -2.03 -7.24 -6.70
CA PRO A 76 -0.94 -6.31 -6.92
C PRO A 76 -0.74 -6.05 -8.41
N THR A 77 -0.57 -4.78 -8.76
CA THR A 77 -0.38 -4.28 -10.12
C THR A 77 1.00 -3.66 -10.32
N ALA A 78 1.55 -3.00 -9.30
CA ALA A 78 2.91 -2.47 -9.33
C ALA A 78 3.54 -2.44 -7.93
N ILE A 79 4.86 -2.28 -7.88
CA ILE A 79 5.63 -2.02 -6.66
C ILE A 79 6.80 -1.09 -7.00
N THR A 80 7.04 -0.11 -6.14
CA THR A 80 8.22 0.75 -6.12
C THR A 80 9.00 0.51 -4.84
N GLN A 81 10.31 0.35 -4.97
CA GLN A 81 11.22 0.28 -3.82
C GLN A 81 12.42 1.17 -4.10
N ALA A 82 12.85 1.98 -3.13
CA ALA A 82 13.87 3.02 -3.33
C ALA A 82 15.16 2.49 -3.98
N TYR A 83 15.60 1.28 -3.60
CA TYR A 83 16.83 0.67 -4.11
C TYR A 83 16.63 -0.31 -5.28
N PHE A 84 15.39 -0.72 -5.58
CA PHE A 84 15.11 -1.70 -6.64
C PHE A 84 14.29 -1.11 -7.82
N GLY A 85 13.85 0.14 -7.69
CA GLY A 85 13.08 0.85 -8.70
C GLY A 85 11.63 0.39 -8.79
N TYR A 86 10.98 0.79 -9.88
CA TYR A 86 9.60 0.46 -10.21
C TYR A 86 9.50 -0.87 -10.98
N ARG A 87 8.53 -1.72 -10.62
CA ARG A 87 8.12 -2.90 -11.37
C ARG A 87 6.60 -2.93 -11.52
N SER A 88 6.12 -3.22 -12.73
CA SER A 88 4.70 -3.44 -13.02
C SER A 88 4.42 -4.88 -13.45
N LYS A 89 3.24 -5.39 -13.10
CA LYS A 89 2.69 -6.65 -13.61
C LYS A 89 2.44 -6.60 -15.12
N PHE A 90 2.06 -5.42 -15.63
CA PHE A 90 1.73 -5.19 -17.02
C PHE A 90 2.85 -4.38 -17.68
N ILE A 91 3.49 -4.97 -18.68
CA ILE A 91 4.63 -4.39 -19.37
C ILE A 91 4.21 -4.09 -20.81
N GLU A 92 4.19 -2.81 -21.18
CA GLU A 92 3.97 -2.43 -22.57
C GLU A 92 5.25 -2.63 -23.40
N ARG A 93 5.15 -3.40 -24.48
CA ARG A 93 6.20 -3.56 -25.50
C ARG A 93 5.58 -3.67 -26.88
N ASP A 94 6.05 -2.86 -27.81
CA ASP A 94 5.63 -2.87 -29.22
C ASP A 94 4.10 -2.82 -29.39
N GLY A 95 3.42 -1.97 -28.60
CA GLY A 95 1.96 -1.83 -28.61
C GLY A 95 1.18 -3.03 -28.06
N LYS A 96 1.87 -3.97 -27.40
CA LYS A 96 1.27 -5.12 -26.72
C LYS A 96 1.51 -5.04 -25.22
N ILE A 97 0.50 -5.45 -24.46
CA ILE A 97 0.62 -5.62 -23.02
C ILE A 97 1.09 -7.06 -22.75
N LEU A 98 2.29 -7.19 -22.20
CA LEU A 98 2.83 -8.44 -21.68
C LEU A 98 2.52 -8.54 -20.18
N VAL A 99 2.28 -9.75 -19.70
CA VAL A 99 2.03 -10.02 -18.27
C VAL A 99 3.27 -10.68 -17.66
N ASP A 100 3.88 -10.05 -16.66
CA ASP A 100 4.92 -10.69 -15.86
C ASP A 100 4.28 -11.75 -14.94
N THR A 101 4.39 -13.01 -15.35
CA THR A 101 3.83 -14.14 -14.60
C THR A 101 4.54 -14.42 -13.28
N ARG A 102 5.77 -13.92 -13.09
CA ARG A 102 6.51 -14.06 -11.82
C ARG A 102 6.14 -12.98 -10.83
N PHE A 103 5.85 -11.76 -11.31
CA PHE A 103 5.48 -10.61 -10.50
C PHE A 103 4.43 -10.96 -9.44
N HIS A 104 3.32 -11.58 -9.85
CA HIS A 104 2.21 -11.83 -8.93
C HIS A 104 2.62 -12.71 -7.74
N ARG A 105 3.45 -13.74 -7.97
CA ARG A 105 3.93 -14.64 -6.91
C ARG A 105 4.91 -13.94 -5.98
N GLU A 106 5.84 -13.19 -6.54
CA GLU A 106 6.88 -12.48 -5.77
C GLU A 106 6.25 -11.39 -4.90
N VAL A 107 5.43 -10.52 -5.50
CA VAL A 107 4.79 -9.41 -4.78
C VAL A 107 3.75 -9.92 -3.79
N SER A 108 3.02 -11.01 -4.10
CA SER A 108 2.13 -11.63 -3.09
C SER A 108 2.91 -12.16 -1.88
N SER A 109 4.08 -12.75 -2.10
CA SER A 109 4.94 -13.23 -0.99
C SER A 109 5.45 -12.07 -0.14
N PHE A 110 5.85 -10.97 -0.80
CA PHE A 110 6.24 -9.73 -0.13
C PHE A 110 5.10 -9.14 0.70
N LEU A 111 3.90 -9.00 0.12
CA LEU A 111 2.71 -8.50 0.80
C LEU A 111 2.36 -9.32 2.04
N ALA A 112 2.50 -10.65 1.96
CA ALA A 112 2.26 -11.52 3.11
C ALA A 112 3.30 -11.29 4.24
N LEU A 113 4.57 -11.06 3.89
CA LEU A 113 5.61 -10.70 4.85
C LEU A 113 5.34 -9.31 5.46
N TRP A 114 5.02 -8.33 4.62
CA TRP A 114 4.77 -6.96 5.06
C TRP A 114 3.53 -6.88 5.96
N ALA A 115 2.45 -7.59 5.64
CA ALA A 115 1.28 -7.72 6.50
C ALA A 115 1.63 -8.22 7.91
N ARG A 116 2.48 -9.25 8.00
CA ARG A 116 2.95 -9.76 9.30
C ARG A 116 3.73 -8.71 10.06
N ASN A 117 4.57 -7.94 9.38
CA ASN A 117 5.32 -6.84 9.99
C ASN A 117 4.39 -5.74 10.51
N ILE A 118 3.42 -5.29 9.70
CA ILE A 118 2.43 -4.27 10.10
C ILE A 118 1.68 -4.72 11.36
N LYS A 119 1.24 -5.99 11.40
CA LYS A 119 0.59 -6.55 12.60
C LYS A 119 1.54 -6.63 13.78
N ALA A 120 2.76 -7.15 13.60
CA ALA A 120 3.72 -7.32 14.69
C ALA A 120 4.20 -5.98 15.29
N GLN A 121 4.26 -4.92 14.49
CA GLN A 121 4.59 -3.56 14.93
C GLN A 121 3.45 -2.90 15.71
N GLY A 122 2.21 -3.41 15.58
CA GLY A 122 1.04 -2.93 16.31
C GLY A 122 0.43 -1.66 15.72
N TRP A 123 0.44 -1.51 14.39
CA TRP A 123 -0.11 -0.33 13.71
C TRP A 123 -1.59 -0.11 14.00
N ALA A 124 -2.39 -1.18 14.10
CA ALA A 124 -3.82 -1.06 14.37
C ALA A 124 -4.12 -0.49 15.77
N GLU A 125 -3.21 -0.73 16.72
CA GLU A 125 -3.37 -0.34 18.12
C GLU A 125 -2.68 0.99 18.45
N LYS A 126 -1.58 1.30 17.76
CA LYS A 126 -0.68 2.41 18.12
C LYS A 126 -0.50 3.45 17.02
N GLY A 127 -0.87 3.14 15.78
CA GLY A 127 -0.79 4.07 14.66
C GLY A 127 -1.75 5.23 14.86
N GLN A 128 -1.25 6.46 14.70
CA GLN A 128 -2.07 7.67 14.84
C GLN A 128 -2.40 8.22 13.46
N VAL A 129 -3.69 8.39 13.18
CA VAL A 129 -4.14 9.09 11.98
C VAL A 129 -3.66 10.54 12.04
N ARG A 130 -3.00 10.98 10.97
CA ARG A 130 -2.57 12.37 10.80
C ARG A 130 -3.44 13.04 9.76
N ASP A 131 -4.02 14.18 10.15
CA ASP A 131 -4.65 15.10 9.22
C ASP A 131 -3.55 15.86 8.49
N ASP A 132 -3.40 15.62 7.19
CA ASP A 132 -2.43 16.29 6.32
C ASP A 132 -3.10 17.33 5.42
N GLY A 133 -4.38 17.65 5.65
CA GLY A 133 -5.12 18.67 4.93
C GLY A 133 -5.47 18.30 3.48
N ARG A 134 -5.27 17.05 3.06
CA ARG A 134 -5.72 16.54 1.75
C ARG A 134 -7.13 15.95 1.90
N GLY A 135 -8.13 16.83 1.82
CA GLY A 135 -9.56 16.48 1.82
C GLY A 135 -10.29 17.01 0.60
#